data_AF-S4P6E8-F1
#
_entry.id   AF-S4P6E8-F1
#
_cell.length_a   1.000
_cell.length_b   1.000
_cell.length_c   1.000
_cell.angle_alpha   90.00
_cell.angle_beta   90.00
_cell.angle_gamma   90.00
#
_symmetry.space_group_name_H-M   'P 1'
#
loop_
_entity.id
_entity.type
_entity.pdbx_description
1 polymer ?
#
loop_
_entity_poly.entity_id
_entity_poly.type
_entity_poly.pdbx_seq_one_letter_code
_entity_poly.pdbx_strand_id
1 'polypeptide(L)'
;MKIAAQEPIDSEPGWQWTHFDRSVQMSTYLVAYVLSDFKHLETSYISKDNVTKPIRVWARPSLIKNAKYALSIIPKILAFYEDVFGLPYALDKVDLVAIPDFSNGAMENWGLITFRETTLLYDEKEGVPRLKQHVAIDVAHELAHQWFGNLVTMKWWTDLWLNEGFATYIEYVGVNHITPEWNILESLTRDKMNLLKNDALKNTSPVSRQVVDASEISQKFDEISYNKGANLIRMLNHTISYELFRDALLLYLNKWKYQNAEENDLWDAMSEATKSDPSLKGLSVKEFMNSWTRQPGYPVVNVNRDYDTGYVTFQQELFRNSPELSKNKDLKWRIPISYTTMDVPTGNWSTKPKLWLNEKTLRPLLPVNQTQALYVNVDAIGYYRVNYDQRNWELLNAALESKTISSPITKAQLIDDAFNLAKAGRLNYSYALGLTTCVIDGEDSKIVWETLLDNIYYLMSNLRATSGYIYFQDYMKLLLKKQLEKVNYGLDKPKN
;
A
#
# COMPACT_ATOMS: atom_id res chain seq x y z
N MET A 1 5.76 27.77 9.78
CA MET A 1 6.41 28.90 9.06
C MET A 1 7.74 29.25 9.72
N LYS A 2 8.60 30.05 9.08
CA LYS A 2 9.85 30.54 9.70
C LYS A 2 9.53 31.59 10.77
N ILE A 3 10.44 31.77 11.73
CA ILE A 3 10.35 32.84 12.73
C ILE A 3 10.71 34.14 12.03
N ALA A 4 9.78 35.11 12.05
CA ALA A 4 9.95 36.44 11.49
C ALA A 4 10.65 37.38 12.48
N ALA A 5 10.23 37.35 13.75
CA ALA A 5 10.80 38.17 14.82
C ALA A 5 10.56 37.54 16.19
N GLN A 6 11.41 37.88 17.15
CA GLN A 6 11.19 37.60 18.58
C GLN A 6 11.43 38.89 19.35
N GLU A 7 10.53 39.22 20.27
CA GLU A 7 10.61 40.45 21.06
C GLU A 7 10.15 40.18 22.50
N PRO A 8 10.80 40.81 23.50
CA PRO A 8 10.37 40.67 24.88
C PRO A 8 8.98 41.27 25.10
N ILE A 9 8.25 40.76 26.09
CA ILE A 9 7.01 41.39 26.54
C ILE A 9 7.36 42.37 27.66
N ASP A 10 7.34 43.68 27.36
CA ASP A 10 7.79 44.73 28.30
C ASP A 10 7.11 44.66 29.68
N SER A 11 5.84 44.24 29.74
CA SER A 11 5.08 44.11 30.98
C SER A 11 5.32 42.79 31.73
N GLU A 12 5.96 41.79 31.11
CA GLU A 12 6.14 40.44 31.65
C GLU A 12 7.61 39.97 31.51
N PRO A 13 8.50 40.33 32.46
CA PRO A 13 9.90 39.95 32.41
C PRO A 13 10.11 38.43 32.28
N GLY A 14 10.92 38.03 31.30
CA GLY A 14 11.18 36.61 30.99
C GLY A 14 10.23 36.00 29.95
N TRP A 15 9.17 36.70 29.56
CA TRP A 15 8.30 36.31 28.45
C TRP A 15 8.70 37.01 27.15
N GLN A 16 8.43 36.35 26.02
CA GLN A 16 8.69 36.88 24.68
C GLN A 16 7.54 36.54 23.72
N TRP A 17 7.26 37.46 22.80
CA TRP A 17 6.49 37.17 21.59
C TRP A 17 7.40 36.50 20.57
N THR A 18 6.90 35.43 19.93
CA THR A 18 7.52 34.85 18.73
C THR A 18 6.56 35.02 17.56
N HIS A 19 6.95 35.84 16.61
CA HIS A 19 6.20 36.12 15.39
C HIS A 19 6.66 35.17 14.29
N PHE A 20 5.72 34.55 13.59
CA PHE A 20 5.98 33.67 12.45
C PHE A 20 5.53 34.33 11.15
N ASP A 21 6.20 34.00 10.04
CA ASP A 21 5.74 34.43 8.73
C ASP A 21 4.31 33.94 8.45
N ARG A 22 3.57 34.74 7.67
CA ARG A 22 2.22 34.36 7.23
C ARG A 22 2.27 33.07 6.42
N SER A 23 1.37 32.14 6.71
CA SER A 23 1.26 30.90 5.94
C SER A 23 0.81 31.16 4.51
N VAL A 24 1.14 30.22 3.62
CA VAL A 24 0.41 30.05 2.37
C VAL A 24 -1.06 29.71 2.67
N GLN A 25 -1.90 29.75 1.63
CA GLN A 25 -3.28 29.29 1.76
C GLN A 25 -3.28 27.78 2.09
N MET A 26 -3.89 27.42 3.21
CA MET A 26 -3.95 26.05 3.71
C MET A 26 -5.20 25.83 4.57
N SER A 27 -5.60 24.57 4.72
CA SER A 27 -6.75 24.18 5.54
C SER A 27 -6.49 24.32 7.03
N THR A 28 -7.54 24.58 7.82
CA THR A 28 -7.41 24.84 9.28
C THR A 28 -6.84 23.66 10.07
N TYR A 29 -7.07 22.42 9.63
CA TYR A 29 -6.59 21.22 10.30
C TYR A 29 -5.05 21.07 10.27
N LEU A 30 -4.36 21.86 9.44
CA LEU A 30 -2.90 21.86 9.30
C LEU A 30 -2.20 22.88 10.19
N VAL A 31 -2.94 23.75 10.88
CA VAL A 31 -2.37 24.74 11.80
C VAL A 31 -1.72 24.01 12.99
N ALA A 32 -0.44 24.28 13.24
CA ALA A 32 0.30 23.72 14.37
C ALA A 32 1.32 24.70 14.94
N TYR A 33 1.55 24.58 16.24
CA TYR A 33 2.62 25.24 16.99
C TYR A 33 3.04 24.33 18.14
N VAL A 34 4.32 24.36 18.49
CA VAL A 34 4.88 23.58 19.60
C VAL A 34 5.71 24.51 20.48
N LEU A 35 5.42 24.50 21.78
CA LEU A 35 6.21 25.20 22.80
C LEU A 35 6.92 24.13 23.64
N SER A 36 8.24 24.06 23.55
CA SER A 36 9.05 23.09 24.29
C SER A 36 10.49 23.56 24.49
N ASP A 37 11.24 22.84 25.30
CA ASP A 37 12.68 22.97 25.52
C ASP A 37 13.49 22.01 24.63
N PHE A 38 12.87 21.48 23.57
CA PHE A 38 13.48 20.48 22.69
C PHE A 38 14.76 20.99 22.03
N LYS A 39 15.62 20.03 21.68
CA LYS A 39 16.79 20.28 20.84
C LYS A 39 16.51 19.76 19.44
N HIS A 40 17.26 20.25 18.45
CA HIS A 40 17.18 19.75 17.10
C HIS A 40 18.53 19.32 16.56
N LEU A 41 18.48 18.40 15.59
CA LEU A 41 19.53 18.24 14.59
C LEU A 41 19.05 18.89 13.30
N GLU A 42 19.98 19.44 12.52
CA GLU A 42 19.69 20.14 11.27
C GLU A 42 20.47 19.52 10.11
N THR A 43 19.82 19.45 8.95
CA THR A 43 20.42 19.24 7.63
C THR A 43 19.76 20.20 6.64
N SER A 44 20.09 20.10 5.36
CA SER A 44 19.38 20.82 4.32
C SER A 44 19.32 19.99 3.04
N TYR A 45 18.49 20.44 2.11
CA TYR A 45 18.48 19.93 0.74
C TYR A 45 18.29 21.08 -0.24
N ILE A 46 18.77 20.89 -1.47
CA ILE A 46 18.52 21.83 -2.57
C ILE A 46 17.23 21.39 -3.25
N SER A 47 16.20 22.23 -3.17
CA SER A 47 14.92 21.97 -3.80
C SER A 47 14.98 22.23 -5.31
N LYS A 48 13.98 21.73 -6.04
CA LYS A 48 13.84 21.87 -7.50
C LYS A 48 13.82 23.32 -8.00
N ASP A 49 13.49 24.27 -7.13
CA ASP A 49 13.56 25.71 -7.38
C ASP A 49 14.97 26.31 -7.18
N ASN A 50 15.98 25.47 -6.95
CA ASN A 50 17.37 25.81 -6.60
C ASN A 50 17.53 26.57 -5.28
N VAL A 51 16.55 26.49 -4.38
CA VAL A 51 16.64 27.07 -3.04
C VAL A 51 17.09 26.00 -2.05
N THR A 52 18.08 26.33 -1.22
CA THR A 52 18.50 25.49 -0.09
C THR A 52 17.50 25.63 1.05
N LYS A 53 16.83 24.53 1.40
CA LYS A 53 15.80 24.50 2.45
C LYS A 53 16.31 23.75 3.68
N PRO A 54 16.38 24.38 4.87
CA PRO A 54 16.74 23.70 6.10
C PRO A 54 15.68 22.69 6.51
N ILE A 55 16.17 21.56 7.02
CA ILE A 55 15.36 20.46 7.59
C ILE A 55 15.82 20.27 9.03
N ARG A 56 14.89 20.30 9.99
CA ARG A 56 15.20 20.06 11.40
C ARG A 56 14.37 18.94 11.96
N VAL A 57 14.99 18.10 12.77
CA VAL A 57 14.29 17.09 13.57
C VAL A 57 14.43 17.45 15.04
N TRP A 58 13.31 17.75 15.68
CA TRP A 58 13.20 18.19 17.06
C TRP A 58 12.81 17.03 17.97
N ALA A 59 13.45 16.91 19.12
CA ALA A 59 13.12 15.90 20.13
C ALA A 59 13.59 16.34 21.52
N ARG A 60 13.17 15.60 22.54
CA ARG A 60 13.70 15.75 23.90
C ARG A 60 15.23 15.64 23.91
N PRO A 61 15.94 16.42 24.75
CA PRO A 61 17.42 16.41 24.78
C PRO A 61 18.03 15.01 24.96
N SER A 62 17.39 14.12 25.72
CA SER A 62 17.87 12.74 25.96
C SER A 62 17.78 11.83 24.74
N LEU A 63 16.90 12.12 23.79
CA LEU A 63 16.61 11.27 22.63
C LEU A 63 17.05 11.87 21.29
N ILE A 64 17.52 13.11 21.27
CA ILE A 64 17.86 13.82 20.02
C ILE A 64 18.88 13.09 19.15
N LYS A 65 19.78 12.30 19.75
CA LYS A 65 20.74 11.46 19.03
C LYS A 65 20.07 10.40 18.11
N ASN A 66 18.84 9.99 18.43
CA ASN A 66 18.07 8.98 17.68
C ASN A 66 17.38 9.58 16.43
N ALA A 67 17.43 10.91 16.26
CA ALA A 67 16.89 11.61 15.08
C ALA A 67 17.80 11.51 13.84
N LYS A 68 19.03 11.01 13.99
CA LYS A 68 20.03 10.93 12.91
C LYS A 68 19.54 10.18 11.69
N TYR A 69 18.84 9.06 11.91
CA TYR A 69 18.35 8.25 10.80
C TYR A 69 17.30 9.00 9.97
N ALA A 70 16.28 9.58 10.61
CA ALA A 70 15.29 10.43 9.93
C ALA A 70 15.97 11.57 9.15
N LEU A 71 16.90 12.30 9.79
CA LEU A 71 17.66 13.38 9.17
C LEU A 71 18.43 12.93 7.92
N SER A 72 18.86 11.67 7.85
CA SER A 72 19.60 11.12 6.72
C SER A 72 18.74 10.74 5.50
N ILE A 73 17.44 10.49 5.70
CA ILE A 73 16.52 10.03 4.64
C ILE A 73 15.63 11.16 4.10
N ILE A 74 15.28 12.15 4.92
CA ILE A 74 14.36 13.24 4.53
C ILE A 74 14.84 13.98 3.27
N PRO A 75 16.12 14.40 3.13
CA PRO A 75 16.60 15.06 1.91
C PRO A 75 16.42 14.21 0.65
N LYS A 76 16.64 12.90 0.76
CA LYS A 76 16.55 11.96 -0.37
C LYS A 76 15.10 11.77 -0.82
N ILE A 77 14.20 11.63 0.15
CA ILE A 77 12.76 11.47 -0.10
C ILE A 77 12.16 12.74 -0.71
N LEU A 78 12.47 13.92 -0.15
CA LEU A 78 12.01 15.20 -0.68
C LEU A 78 12.49 15.42 -2.12
N ALA A 79 13.77 15.18 -2.40
CA ALA A 79 14.31 15.30 -3.75
C ALA A 79 13.62 14.36 -4.75
N PHE A 80 13.37 13.11 -4.33
CA PHE A 80 12.64 12.13 -5.15
C PHE A 80 11.19 12.57 -5.42
N TYR A 81 10.46 13.02 -4.39
CA TYR A 81 9.08 13.50 -4.54
C TYR A 81 8.99 14.74 -5.43
N GLU A 82 9.92 15.69 -5.33
CA GLU A 82 9.97 16.84 -6.24
C GLU A 82 10.26 16.45 -7.70
N ASP A 83 10.97 15.33 -7.94
CA ASP A 83 11.16 14.80 -9.28
C ASP A 83 9.88 14.13 -9.82
N VAL A 84 9.25 13.29 -9.02
CA VAL A 84 8.00 12.59 -9.38
C VAL A 84 6.86 13.59 -9.59
N PHE A 85 6.66 14.51 -8.66
CA PHE A 85 5.54 15.47 -8.68
C PHE A 85 5.83 16.74 -9.48
N GLY A 86 7.08 16.92 -9.94
CA GLY A 86 7.50 18.04 -10.77
C GLY A 86 7.33 19.42 -10.15
N LEU A 87 7.04 19.51 -8.86
CA LEU A 87 6.82 20.75 -8.12
C LEU A 87 7.78 20.81 -6.94
N PRO A 88 8.44 21.95 -6.69
CA PRO A 88 9.23 22.12 -5.48
C PRO A 88 8.34 22.08 -4.24
N TYR A 89 8.90 21.69 -3.10
CA TYR A 89 8.24 21.86 -1.81
C TYR A 89 7.89 23.34 -1.59
N ALA A 90 6.67 23.63 -1.13
CA ALA A 90 6.15 24.99 -1.17
C ALA A 90 6.76 25.95 -0.13
N LEU A 91 7.25 25.45 1.01
CA LEU A 91 7.70 26.31 2.12
C LEU A 91 9.22 26.41 2.16
N ASP A 92 9.73 27.32 2.96
CA ASP A 92 11.17 27.55 3.05
C ASP A 92 11.91 26.65 4.04
N LYS A 93 11.19 25.85 4.83
CA LYS A 93 11.76 24.96 5.85
C LYS A 93 10.83 23.79 6.09
N VAL A 94 11.40 22.66 6.54
CA VAL A 94 10.63 21.51 7.02
C VAL A 94 11.12 21.17 8.43
N ASP A 95 10.24 21.28 9.41
CA ASP A 95 10.53 20.79 10.76
C ASP A 95 9.72 19.51 11.00
N LEU A 96 10.35 18.51 11.62
CA LEU A 96 9.71 17.30 12.14
C LEU A 96 9.92 17.27 13.65
N VAL A 97 8.89 16.95 14.43
CA VAL A 97 8.98 16.96 15.90
C VAL A 97 8.48 15.66 16.51
N ALA A 98 9.32 15.04 17.34
CA ALA A 98 9.00 13.84 18.10
C ALA A 98 8.32 14.22 19.42
N ILE A 99 7.01 13.97 19.51
CA ILE A 99 6.15 14.27 20.66
C ILE A 99 6.00 13.00 21.53
N PRO A 100 6.24 13.08 22.86
CA PRO A 100 6.10 11.93 23.76
C PRO A 100 4.68 11.36 23.82
N ASP A 101 3.69 12.24 23.97
CA ASP A 101 2.28 11.88 24.11
C ASP A 101 1.52 12.27 22.84
N PHE A 102 1.39 11.33 21.91
CA PHE A 102 0.75 11.55 20.61
C PHE A 102 -0.20 10.40 20.26
N SER A 103 -1.49 10.71 20.09
CA SER A 103 -2.53 9.67 19.89
C SER A 103 -2.36 8.92 18.58
N ASN A 104 -1.95 9.63 17.53
CA ASN A 104 -1.73 9.07 16.20
C ASN A 104 -0.27 8.62 16.03
N GLY A 105 0.07 8.09 14.86
CA GLY A 105 1.46 7.81 14.49
C GLY A 105 2.22 9.11 14.16
N ALA A 106 1.63 9.94 13.32
CA ALA A 106 2.12 11.25 12.91
C ALA A 106 0.97 12.14 12.41
N MET A 107 1.27 13.38 12.03
CA MET A 107 0.35 14.37 11.45
C MET A 107 1.12 15.38 10.59
N GLU A 108 0.59 15.66 9.40
CA GLU A 108 1.33 16.25 8.28
C GLU A 108 1.45 17.78 8.32
N ASN A 109 1.24 18.41 9.48
CA ASN A 109 1.05 19.86 9.61
C ASN A 109 2.10 20.65 8.81
N TRP A 110 1.66 21.58 7.97
CA TRP A 110 2.48 22.07 6.86
C TRP A 110 3.72 22.86 7.35
N GLY A 111 4.88 22.23 7.21
CA GLY A 111 6.18 22.77 7.64
C GLY A 111 6.52 22.52 9.12
N LEU A 112 5.66 21.85 9.90
CA LEU A 112 5.93 21.40 11.27
C LEU A 112 5.26 20.04 11.52
N ILE A 113 5.79 19.00 10.88
CA ILE A 113 5.23 17.66 10.92
C ILE A 113 5.42 17.07 12.31
N THR A 114 4.35 16.56 12.93
CA THR A 114 4.41 16.00 14.28
C THR A 114 4.38 14.49 14.24
N PHE A 115 5.17 13.85 15.10
CA PHE A 115 5.30 12.39 15.17
C PHE A 115 5.23 11.92 16.62
N ARG A 116 4.76 10.70 16.84
CA ARG A 116 5.10 9.96 18.05
C ARG A 116 6.61 9.67 18.06
N GLU A 117 7.24 9.63 19.23
CA GLU A 117 8.68 9.32 19.31
C GLU A 117 9.07 8.01 18.59
N THR A 118 8.23 6.98 18.67
CA THR A 118 8.49 5.65 18.05
C THR A 118 8.39 5.64 16.52
N THR A 119 7.79 6.65 15.90
CA THR A 119 7.59 6.74 14.44
C THR A 119 8.61 7.67 13.77
N LEU A 120 9.36 8.47 14.54
CA LEU A 120 10.40 9.37 14.02
C LEU A 120 11.82 9.02 14.50
N LEU A 121 11.97 8.49 15.72
CA LEU A 121 13.27 8.26 16.33
C LEU A 121 13.69 6.79 16.20
N TYR A 122 14.95 6.57 15.83
CA TYR A 122 15.53 5.24 15.70
C TYR A 122 16.83 5.13 16.51
N ASP A 123 16.87 4.18 17.44
CA ASP A 123 18.11 3.88 18.18
C ASP A 123 18.97 2.89 17.40
N GLU A 124 20.04 3.41 16.79
CA GLU A 124 21.01 2.60 16.05
C GLU A 124 21.71 1.54 16.91
N LYS A 125 21.78 1.73 18.25
CA LYS A 125 22.37 0.74 19.16
C LYS A 125 21.48 -0.49 19.33
N GLU A 126 20.16 -0.31 19.33
CA GLU A 126 19.23 -1.44 19.36
C GLU A 126 19.20 -2.17 18.02
N GLY A 127 19.35 -1.43 16.92
CA GLY A 127 19.62 -2.00 15.60
C GLY A 127 18.45 -2.79 15.00
N VAL A 128 17.22 -2.65 15.52
CA VAL A 128 16.06 -3.45 15.12
C VAL A 128 15.61 -3.07 13.70
N PRO A 129 15.77 -3.94 12.69
CA PRO A 129 15.52 -3.56 11.29
C PRO A 129 14.07 -3.14 11.02
N ARG A 130 13.11 -3.79 11.68
CA ARG A 130 11.68 -3.46 11.54
C ARG A 130 11.36 -2.03 12.00
N LEU A 131 11.96 -1.57 13.09
CA LEU A 131 11.74 -0.20 13.58
C LEU A 131 12.35 0.82 12.62
N LYS A 132 13.52 0.51 12.05
CA LYS A 132 14.15 1.34 11.01
C LYS A 132 13.25 1.49 9.78
N GLN A 133 12.64 0.38 9.33
CA GLN A 133 11.70 0.39 8.21
C GLN A 133 10.44 1.21 8.52
N HIS A 134 9.86 1.05 9.71
CA HIS A 134 8.68 1.84 10.11
C HIS A 134 8.98 3.34 10.12
N VAL A 135 10.10 3.78 10.73
CA VAL A 135 10.49 5.20 10.71
C VAL A 135 10.64 5.73 9.28
N ALA A 136 11.20 4.92 8.37
CA ALA A 136 11.33 5.33 6.97
C ALA A 136 9.97 5.48 6.27
N ILE A 137 9.06 4.55 6.51
CA ILE A 137 7.69 4.57 5.97
C ILE A 137 6.92 5.77 6.51
N ASP A 138 6.88 5.95 7.84
CA ASP A 138 6.13 7.03 8.48
C ASP A 138 6.67 8.40 8.04
N VAL A 139 7.99 8.59 7.99
CA VAL A 139 8.58 9.83 7.47
C VAL A 139 8.24 10.04 6.00
N ALA A 140 8.27 9.01 5.17
CA ALA A 140 7.93 9.12 3.75
C ALA A 140 6.44 9.49 3.56
N HIS A 141 5.54 8.91 4.35
CA HIS A 141 4.10 9.21 4.36
C HIS A 141 3.83 10.70 4.59
N GLU A 142 4.37 11.24 5.69
CA GLU A 142 4.14 12.64 6.06
C GLU A 142 4.79 13.63 5.07
N LEU A 143 5.89 13.24 4.44
CA LEU A 143 6.51 14.03 3.38
C LEU A 143 5.66 14.01 2.09
N ALA A 144 4.99 12.90 1.78
CA ALA A 144 4.08 12.82 0.64
C ALA A 144 2.86 13.74 0.81
N HIS A 145 2.36 13.86 2.04
CA HIS A 145 1.25 14.76 2.36
C HIS A 145 1.53 16.23 2.07
N GLN A 146 2.81 16.62 2.00
CA GLN A 146 3.18 17.98 1.62
C GLN A 146 2.67 18.36 0.21
N TRP A 147 2.42 17.38 -0.66
CA TRP A 147 1.70 17.54 -1.93
C TRP A 147 0.25 17.05 -1.85
N PHE A 148 0.01 15.86 -1.29
CA PHE A 148 -1.32 15.23 -1.19
C PHE A 148 -1.94 15.42 0.19
N GLY A 149 -2.63 16.54 0.37
CA GLY A 149 -3.28 16.94 1.61
C GLY A 149 -3.00 18.40 1.94
N ASN A 150 -1.73 18.81 1.84
CA ASN A 150 -1.32 20.17 2.12
C ASN A 150 -1.47 21.07 0.89
N LEU A 151 -0.70 20.78 -0.17
CA LEU A 151 -0.73 21.58 -1.40
C LEU A 151 -2.05 21.42 -2.16
N VAL A 152 -2.57 20.20 -2.24
CA VAL A 152 -3.90 19.90 -2.76
C VAL A 152 -4.64 19.12 -1.70
N THR A 153 -5.66 19.73 -1.09
CA THR A 153 -6.47 19.09 -0.04
C THR A 153 -7.75 18.50 -0.67
N MET A 154 -8.26 17.37 -0.19
CA MET A 154 -9.63 16.98 -0.53
C MET A 154 -10.64 18.09 -0.17
N LYS A 155 -11.69 18.26 -0.97
CA LYS A 155 -12.75 19.25 -0.73
C LYS A 155 -13.60 18.93 0.49
N TRP A 156 -13.81 17.64 0.75
CA TRP A 156 -14.47 17.17 1.94
C TRP A 156 -13.95 15.78 2.32
N TRP A 157 -14.13 15.39 3.58
CA TRP A 157 -13.74 14.08 4.13
C TRP A 157 -14.35 12.89 3.39
N THR A 158 -15.36 13.11 2.53
CA THR A 158 -15.86 12.10 1.58
C THR A 158 -14.74 11.49 0.74
N ASP A 159 -13.74 12.29 0.37
CA ASP A 159 -12.61 11.87 -0.44
C ASP A 159 -11.28 11.91 0.34
N LEU A 160 -11.30 11.64 1.66
CA LEU A 160 -10.09 11.57 2.51
C LEU A 160 -8.97 10.70 1.89
N TRP A 161 -9.33 9.64 1.18
CA TRP A 161 -8.39 8.75 0.50
C TRP A 161 -7.53 9.45 -0.58
N LEU A 162 -7.93 10.62 -1.10
CA LEU A 162 -7.09 11.45 -1.97
C LEU A 162 -5.83 11.94 -1.26
N ASN A 163 -5.90 12.10 0.07
CA ASN A 163 -4.74 12.37 0.89
C ASN A 163 -4.10 11.04 1.30
N GLU A 164 -4.80 10.25 2.12
CA GLU A 164 -4.25 9.09 2.83
C GLU A 164 -3.86 7.95 1.89
N GLY A 165 -4.69 7.64 0.89
CA GLY A 165 -4.38 6.59 -0.08
C GLY A 165 -3.18 6.95 -0.96
N PHE A 166 -3.04 8.23 -1.32
CA PHE A 166 -1.85 8.71 -2.05
C PHE A 166 -0.61 8.68 -1.19
N ALA A 167 -0.66 9.23 0.02
CA ALA A 167 0.45 9.20 0.95
C ALA A 167 0.90 7.76 1.22
N THR A 168 -0.04 6.84 1.50
CA THR A 168 0.25 5.41 1.67
C THR A 168 0.84 4.77 0.42
N TYR A 169 0.41 5.09 -0.79
CA TYR A 169 1.09 4.50 -1.96
C TYR A 169 2.52 5.04 -2.13
N ILE A 170 2.65 6.35 -2.00
CA ILE A 170 3.89 7.09 -2.26
C ILE A 170 4.95 6.83 -1.18
N GLU A 171 4.57 6.50 0.06
CA GLU A 171 5.51 6.13 1.12
C GLU A 171 6.35 4.90 0.70
N TYR A 172 5.71 3.84 0.20
CA TYR A 172 6.40 2.62 -0.21
C TYR A 172 7.24 2.88 -1.45
N VAL A 173 6.74 3.69 -2.40
CA VAL A 173 7.51 4.06 -3.60
C VAL A 173 8.75 4.88 -3.21
N GLY A 174 8.62 5.84 -2.29
CA GLY A 174 9.71 6.67 -1.79
C GLY A 174 10.77 5.87 -1.03
N VAL A 175 10.33 5.00 -0.10
CA VAL A 175 11.23 4.11 0.64
C VAL A 175 11.92 3.13 -0.30
N ASN A 176 11.19 2.54 -1.27
CA ASN A 176 11.79 1.66 -2.27
C ASN A 176 12.84 2.36 -3.13
N HIS A 177 12.65 3.65 -3.43
CA HIS A 177 13.63 4.43 -4.18
C HIS A 177 14.94 4.63 -3.41
N ILE A 178 14.85 4.98 -2.12
CA ILE A 178 16.04 5.27 -1.31
C ILE A 178 16.71 4.01 -0.71
N THR A 179 15.99 2.89 -0.65
CA THR A 179 16.43 1.65 -0.01
C THR A 179 15.79 0.43 -0.71
N PRO A 180 16.09 0.18 -2.00
CA PRO A 180 15.47 -0.87 -2.80
C PRO A 180 15.74 -2.28 -2.27
N GLU A 181 16.84 -2.49 -1.54
CA GLU A 181 17.22 -3.79 -0.97
C GLU A 181 16.22 -4.32 0.08
N TRP A 182 15.33 -3.47 0.58
CA TRP A 182 14.29 -3.88 1.52
C TRP A 182 13.07 -4.53 0.86
N ASN A 183 12.94 -4.44 -0.47
CA ASN A 183 11.78 -4.95 -1.21
C ASN A 183 10.45 -4.49 -0.60
N ILE A 184 10.36 -3.22 -0.17
CA ILE A 184 9.26 -2.74 0.68
C ILE A 184 7.89 -2.77 -0.04
N LEU A 185 7.87 -2.83 -1.38
CA LEU A 185 6.66 -3.02 -2.17
C LEU A 185 6.00 -4.41 -1.95
N GLU A 186 6.76 -5.40 -1.47
CA GLU A 186 6.20 -6.66 -0.99
C GLU A 186 5.33 -6.42 0.25
N SER A 187 5.74 -5.54 1.16
CA SER A 187 4.94 -5.18 2.34
C SER A 187 3.61 -4.54 1.95
N LEU A 188 3.60 -3.60 0.99
CA LEU A 188 2.33 -3.03 0.45
C LEU A 188 1.40 -4.12 -0.10
N THR A 189 1.98 -5.12 -0.77
CA THR A 189 1.22 -6.25 -1.32
C THR A 189 0.66 -7.17 -0.22
N ARG A 190 1.44 -7.40 0.84
CA ARG A 190 1.02 -8.13 2.05
C ARG A 190 -0.09 -7.39 2.79
N ASP A 191 0.03 -6.09 2.96
CA ASP A 191 -0.99 -5.27 3.65
C ASP A 191 -2.29 -5.25 2.85
N LYS A 192 -2.22 -5.24 1.52
CA LYS A 192 -3.38 -5.49 0.65
C LYS A 192 -4.04 -6.85 0.94
N MET A 193 -3.27 -7.94 0.93
CA MET A 193 -3.78 -9.30 1.17
C MET A 193 -4.48 -9.43 2.53
N ASN A 194 -3.92 -8.79 3.56
CA ASN A 194 -4.54 -8.71 4.88
C ASN A 194 -5.84 -7.92 4.88
N LEU A 195 -5.86 -6.75 4.23
CA LEU A 195 -7.08 -5.95 4.11
C LEU A 195 -8.20 -6.67 3.35
N LEU A 196 -7.89 -7.46 2.30
CA LEU A 196 -8.90 -8.22 1.56
C LEU A 196 -9.73 -9.13 2.50
N LYS A 197 -9.17 -9.62 3.61
CA LYS A 197 -9.93 -10.40 4.61
C LYS A 197 -11.03 -9.56 5.26
N ASN A 198 -10.73 -8.30 5.59
CA ASN A 198 -11.65 -7.35 6.22
C ASN A 198 -12.63 -6.72 5.21
N ASP A 199 -12.16 -6.37 4.00
CA ASP A 199 -13.01 -5.78 2.94
C ASP A 199 -13.98 -6.82 2.33
N ALA A 200 -13.84 -8.11 2.65
CA ALA A 200 -14.83 -9.13 2.35
C ALA A 200 -16.03 -9.12 3.32
N LEU A 201 -15.93 -8.43 4.46
CA LEU A 201 -16.99 -8.38 5.48
C LEU A 201 -18.20 -7.54 5.06
N LYS A 202 -19.38 -7.91 5.55
CA LYS A 202 -20.66 -7.30 5.17
C LYS A 202 -20.73 -5.79 5.46
N ASN A 203 -20.08 -5.34 6.52
CA ASN A 203 -20.04 -3.96 6.99
C ASN A 203 -18.89 -3.14 6.39
N THR A 204 -18.17 -3.67 5.40
CA THR A 204 -17.19 -2.86 4.67
C THR A 204 -17.86 -1.68 3.94
N SER A 205 -17.07 -0.66 3.64
CA SER A 205 -17.54 0.58 3.02
C SER A 205 -16.81 0.90 1.70
N PRO A 206 -17.40 1.73 0.82
CA PRO A 206 -16.66 2.38 -0.26
C PRO A 206 -15.53 3.25 0.29
N VAL A 207 -14.48 3.45 -0.50
CA VAL A 207 -13.38 4.35 -0.12
C VAL A 207 -13.78 5.83 -0.27
N SER A 208 -14.57 6.17 -1.30
CA SER A 208 -15.31 7.43 -1.36
C SER A 208 -16.70 7.21 -0.75
N ARG A 209 -16.86 7.64 0.51
CA ARG A 209 -18.10 7.52 1.29
C ARG A 209 -18.45 8.83 1.97
N GLN A 210 -19.71 9.25 1.83
CA GLN A 210 -20.21 10.46 2.47
C GLN A 210 -20.16 10.33 3.99
N VAL A 211 -19.81 11.44 4.63
CA VAL A 211 -19.75 11.60 6.09
C VAL A 211 -20.20 13.00 6.47
N VAL A 212 -20.86 13.11 7.61
CA VAL A 212 -21.48 14.35 8.07
C VAL A 212 -20.92 14.78 9.42
N ASP A 213 -20.84 13.88 10.40
CA ASP A 213 -20.39 14.22 11.75
C ASP A 213 -18.93 13.87 12.02
N ALA A 214 -18.38 14.43 13.11
CA ALA A 214 -16.99 14.26 13.48
C ALA A 214 -16.62 12.79 13.78
N SER A 215 -17.55 11.99 14.31
CA SER A 215 -17.29 10.59 14.62
C SER A 215 -17.20 9.74 13.36
N GLU A 216 -18.06 10.02 12.37
CA GLU A 216 -17.99 9.40 11.05
C GLU A 216 -16.70 9.79 10.31
N ILE A 217 -16.28 11.06 10.42
CA ILE A 217 -15.00 11.53 9.88
C ILE A 217 -13.84 10.77 10.54
N SER A 218 -13.80 10.68 11.87
CA SER A 218 -12.77 9.92 12.58
C SER A 218 -12.73 8.45 12.18
N GLN A 219 -13.89 7.83 11.93
CA GLN A 219 -13.96 6.44 11.46
C GLN A 219 -13.43 6.24 10.03
N LYS A 220 -13.29 7.31 9.23
CA LYS A 220 -12.69 7.20 7.89
C LYS A 220 -11.18 7.05 7.92
N PHE A 221 -10.53 7.33 9.04
CA PHE A 221 -9.11 7.03 9.22
C PHE A 221 -8.94 5.52 9.48
N ASP A 222 -9.30 4.71 8.49
CA ASP A 222 -9.35 3.25 8.51
C ASP A 222 -8.52 2.64 7.36
N GLU A 223 -8.30 1.32 7.38
CA GLU A 223 -7.53 0.64 6.33
C GLU A 223 -8.16 0.79 4.92
N ILE A 224 -9.43 1.18 4.80
CA ILE A 224 -10.08 1.39 3.50
C ILE A 224 -9.60 2.71 2.87
N SER A 225 -9.52 3.81 3.62
CA SER A 225 -8.98 5.07 3.09
C SER A 225 -7.49 4.96 2.74
N TYR A 226 -6.71 4.28 3.60
CA TYR A 226 -5.26 4.13 3.45
C TYR A 226 -4.92 3.02 2.45
N ASN A 227 -5.06 1.76 2.86
CA ASN A 227 -4.53 0.60 2.14
C ASN A 227 -5.33 0.27 0.87
N LYS A 228 -6.67 0.36 0.87
CA LYS A 228 -7.45 0.17 -0.36
C LYS A 228 -7.21 1.34 -1.32
N GLY A 229 -7.25 2.59 -0.84
CA GLY A 229 -6.89 3.77 -1.63
C GLY A 229 -5.54 3.61 -2.34
N ALA A 230 -4.49 3.28 -1.59
CA ALA A 230 -3.14 3.07 -2.13
C ALA A 230 -3.06 1.97 -3.20
N ASN A 231 -3.72 0.83 -2.98
CA ASN A 231 -3.70 -0.27 -3.94
C ASN A 231 -4.54 0.01 -5.20
N LEU A 232 -5.60 0.81 -5.10
CA LEU A 232 -6.35 1.29 -6.27
C LEU A 232 -5.49 2.25 -7.12
N ILE A 233 -4.75 3.15 -6.48
CA ILE A 233 -3.81 4.05 -7.16
C ILE A 233 -2.69 3.26 -7.83
N ARG A 234 -2.10 2.28 -7.13
CA ARG A 234 -1.10 1.36 -7.70
C ARG A 234 -1.66 0.60 -8.90
N MET A 235 -2.86 0.05 -8.81
CA MET A 235 -3.52 -0.65 -9.91
C MET A 235 -3.71 0.27 -11.12
N LEU A 236 -4.11 1.52 -10.90
CA LEU A 236 -4.23 2.51 -11.97
C LEU A 236 -2.88 2.83 -12.62
N ASN A 237 -1.84 3.07 -11.82
CA ASN A 237 -0.48 3.36 -12.30
C ASN A 237 0.02 2.23 -13.24
N HIS A 238 -0.09 0.98 -12.82
CA HIS A 238 0.27 -0.17 -13.68
C HIS A 238 -0.64 -0.34 -14.91
N THR A 239 -1.90 0.13 -14.82
CA THR A 239 -2.86 0.08 -15.93
C THR A 239 -2.51 1.07 -17.03
N ILE A 240 -2.15 2.30 -16.67
CA ILE A 240 -1.90 3.38 -17.64
C ILE A 240 -0.41 3.60 -17.94
N SER A 241 0.50 2.97 -17.19
CA SER A 241 1.95 3.19 -17.16
C SER A 241 2.41 4.32 -16.22
N TYR A 242 3.65 4.19 -15.77
CA TYR A 242 4.31 5.13 -14.88
C TYR A 242 4.44 6.53 -15.48
N GLU A 243 4.77 6.61 -16.77
CA GLU A 243 4.97 7.86 -17.49
C GLU A 243 3.66 8.66 -17.56
N LEU A 244 2.58 8.02 -18.02
CA LEU A 244 1.27 8.68 -18.11
C LEU A 244 0.70 8.99 -16.72
N PHE A 245 0.93 8.13 -15.75
CA PHE A 245 0.54 8.38 -14.36
C PHE A 245 1.27 9.60 -13.79
N ARG A 246 2.59 9.71 -14.00
CA ARG A 246 3.37 10.88 -13.60
C ARG A 246 2.87 12.15 -14.27
N ASP A 247 2.67 12.13 -15.58
CA ASP A 247 2.18 13.29 -16.34
C ASP A 247 0.80 13.74 -15.84
N ALA A 248 -0.09 12.79 -15.52
CA ALA A 248 -1.38 13.09 -14.90
C ALA A 248 -1.25 13.75 -13.52
N LEU A 249 -0.32 13.29 -12.68
CA LEU A 249 -0.06 13.94 -11.38
C LEU A 249 0.45 15.38 -11.56
N LEU A 250 1.30 15.64 -12.56
CA LEU A 250 1.73 16.99 -12.89
C LEU A 250 0.54 17.88 -13.27
N LEU A 251 -0.36 17.39 -14.11
CA LEU A 251 -1.59 18.11 -14.50
C LEU A 251 -2.47 18.39 -13.27
N TYR A 252 -2.71 17.38 -12.44
CA TYR A 252 -3.55 17.48 -11.25
C TYR A 252 -2.99 18.49 -10.24
N LEU A 253 -1.74 18.31 -9.82
CA LEU A 253 -1.13 19.15 -8.78
C LEU A 253 -0.96 20.60 -9.25
N ASN A 254 -0.60 20.84 -10.52
CA ASN A 254 -0.51 22.20 -11.04
C ASN A 254 -1.86 22.91 -11.11
N LYS A 255 -2.94 22.18 -11.44
CA LYS A 255 -4.28 22.73 -11.53
C LYS A 255 -4.86 23.07 -10.15
N TRP A 256 -4.62 22.23 -9.15
CA TRP A 256 -5.28 22.31 -7.84
C TRP A 256 -4.41 22.82 -6.70
N LYS A 257 -3.14 23.19 -6.94
CA LYS A 257 -2.27 23.75 -5.91
C LYS A 257 -2.93 24.91 -5.15
N TYR A 258 -2.82 24.87 -3.83
CA TYR A 258 -3.43 25.80 -2.87
C TYR A 258 -4.98 25.82 -2.88
N GLN A 259 -5.59 24.78 -3.43
CA GLN A 259 -7.04 24.62 -3.54
C GLN A 259 -7.48 23.23 -3.09
N ASN A 260 -8.78 22.98 -3.21
CA ASN A 260 -9.40 21.73 -2.87
C ASN A 260 -9.87 20.96 -4.12
N ALA A 261 -9.74 19.64 -4.10
CA ALA A 261 -10.19 18.77 -5.19
C ALA A 261 -11.18 17.68 -4.71
N GLU A 262 -12.05 17.24 -5.62
CA GLU A 262 -12.89 16.04 -5.47
C GLU A 262 -12.29 14.87 -6.24
N GLU A 263 -12.73 13.65 -5.94
CA GLU A 263 -12.24 12.43 -6.59
C GLU A 263 -12.17 12.55 -8.14
N ASN A 264 -13.24 13.08 -8.74
CA ASN A 264 -13.35 13.13 -10.20
C ASN A 264 -12.37 14.13 -10.83
N ASP A 265 -11.86 15.11 -10.08
CA ASP A 265 -10.87 16.05 -10.57
C ASP A 265 -9.52 15.37 -10.83
N LEU A 266 -9.18 14.38 -10.02
CA LEU A 266 -8.04 13.49 -10.25
C LEU A 266 -8.27 12.61 -11.48
N TRP A 267 -9.45 12.00 -11.60
CA TRP A 267 -9.77 11.15 -12.75
C TRP A 267 -9.82 11.92 -14.07
N ASP A 268 -10.21 13.19 -14.05
CA ASP A 268 -10.19 14.04 -15.23
C ASP A 268 -8.72 14.34 -15.66
N ALA A 269 -7.81 14.58 -14.71
CA ALA A 269 -6.38 14.73 -15.02
C ALA A 269 -5.76 13.44 -15.60
N MET A 270 -6.09 12.28 -15.02
CA MET A 270 -5.67 10.96 -15.52
C MET A 270 -6.24 10.66 -16.92
N SER A 271 -7.49 11.05 -17.16
CA SER A 271 -8.13 10.90 -18.47
C SER A 271 -7.46 11.79 -19.52
N GLU A 272 -7.05 13.00 -19.17
CA GLU A 272 -6.36 13.89 -20.12
C GLU A 272 -4.97 13.37 -20.49
N ALA A 273 -4.18 12.90 -19.52
CA ALA A 273 -2.84 12.34 -19.80
C ALA A 273 -2.89 11.08 -20.69
N THR A 274 -3.96 10.29 -20.57
CA THR A 274 -4.11 9.02 -21.32
C THR A 274 -4.79 9.17 -22.67
N LYS A 275 -5.33 10.35 -22.98
CA LYS A 275 -6.18 10.60 -24.16
C LYS A 275 -5.50 10.32 -25.50
N SER A 276 -4.20 10.58 -25.60
CA SER A 276 -3.43 10.40 -26.82
C SER A 276 -2.80 9.01 -26.96
N ASP A 277 -2.87 8.16 -25.93
CA ASP A 277 -2.26 6.83 -25.98
C ASP A 277 -3.16 5.84 -26.74
N PRO A 278 -2.70 5.29 -27.89
CA PRO A 278 -3.52 4.38 -28.69
C PRO A 278 -3.86 3.07 -27.97
N SER A 279 -3.03 2.62 -27.03
CA SER A 279 -3.24 1.37 -26.28
C SER A 279 -4.35 1.49 -25.23
N LEU A 280 -4.70 2.72 -24.85
CA LEU A 280 -5.76 3.04 -23.89
C LEU A 280 -7.02 3.60 -24.57
N LYS A 281 -7.07 3.58 -25.91
CA LYS A 281 -8.22 4.11 -26.66
C LYS A 281 -9.52 3.41 -26.24
N GLY A 282 -10.49 4.20 -25.81
CA GLY A 282 -11.80 3.71 -25.35
C GLY A 282 -11.85 3.39 -23.85
N LEU A 283 -10.73 3.49 -23.12
CA LEU A 283 -10.74 3.45 -21.66
C LEU A 283 -11.27 4.78 -21.11
N SER A 284 -12.36 4.72 -20.35
CA SER A 284 -12.76 5.83 -19.47
C SER A 284 -12.15 5.59 -18.09
N VAL A 285 -11.07 6.31 -17.77
CA VAL A 285 -10.41 6.22 -16.44
C VAL A 285 -11.41 6.55 -15.33
N LYS A 286 -12.26 7.56 -15.56
CA LYS A 286 -13.31 7.97 -14.63
C LYS A 286 -14.31 6.84 -14.33
N GLU A 287 -14.86 6.18 -15.35
CA GLU A 287 -15.80 5.08 -15.14
C GLU A 287 -15.11 3.83 -14.56
N PHE A 288 -13.85 3.59 -14.96
CA PHE A 288 -13.02 2.53 -14.39
C PHE A 288 -12.86 2.75 -12.89
N MET A 289 -12.28 3.87 -12.48
CA MET A 289 -11.96 4.10 -11.06
C MET A 289 -13.21 4.32 -10.20
N ASN A 290 -14.26 4.96 -10.72
CA ASN A 290 -15.54 5.08 -9.99
C ASN A 290 -16.18 3.72 -9.68
N SER A 291 -15.95 2.69 -10.51
CA SER A 291 -16.42 1.33 -10.23
C SER A 291 -15.68 0.68 -9.04
N TRP A 292 -14.51 1.20 -8.65
CA TRP A 292 -13.73 0.71 -7.52
C TRP A 292 -13.89 1.55 -6.26
N THR A 293 -14.07 2.85 -6.41
CA THR A 293 -14.04 3.78 -5.28
C THR A 293 -15.38 3.97 -4.60
N ARG A 294 -16.48 3.87 -5.36
CA ARG A 294 -17.84 4.23 -4.92
C ARG A 294 -18.69 3.06 -4.45
N GLN A 295 -18.13 1.86 -4.42
CA GLN A 295 -18.84 0.67 -3.95
C GLN A 295 -17.99 -0.14 -2.94
N PRO A 296 -18.66 -0.82 -1.98
CA PRO A 296 -17.97 -1.58 -0.95
C PRO A 296 -17.42 -2.91 -1.47
N GLY A 297 -16.34 -3.40 -0.85
CA GLY A 297 -15.76 -4.70 -1.16
C GLY A 297 -14.99 -4.74 -2.48
N TYR A 298 -14.72 -5.95 -2.94
CA TYR A 298 -13.92 -6.23 -4.12
C TYR A 298 -14.37 -7.55 -4.79
N PRO A 299 -14.04 -7.77 -6.08
CA PRO A 299 -14.44 -8.98 -6.77
C PRO A 299 -13.48 -10.15 -6.54
N VAL A 300 -14.01 -11.36 -6.68
CA VAL A 300 -13.21 -12.50 -7.14
C VAL A 300 -13.45 -12.70 -8.64
N VAL A 301 -12.37 -13.01 -9.36
CA VAL A 301 -12.41 -13.38 -10.77
C VAL A 301 -12.29 -14.90 -10.86
N ASN A 302 -13.37 -15.57 -11.25
CA ASN A 302 -13.39 -17.00 -11.54
C ASN A 302 -12.93 -17.22 -12.99
N VAL A 303 -11.92 -18.07 -13.18
CA VAL A 303 -11.26 -18.36 -14.45
C VAL A 303 -11.50 -19.82 -14.79
N ASN A 304 -12.32 -20.08 -15.81
CA ASN A 304 -12.64 -21.42 -16.28
C ASN A 304 -12.11 -21.65 -17.69
N ARG A 305 -11.21 -22.62 -17.87
CA ARG A 305 -10.60 -22.93 -19.15
C ARG A 305 -11.37 -24.05 -19.86
N ASP A 306 -11.71 -23.81 -21.12
CA ASP A 306 -12.10 -24.84 -22.07
C ASP A 306 -10.83 -25.34 -22.75
N TYR A 307 -10.30 -26.46 -22.23
CA TYR A 307 -9.00 -26.97 -22.65
C TYR A 307 -9.00 -27.45 -24.11
N ASP A 308 -10.13 -27.93 -24.62
CA ASP A 308 -10.22 -28.46 -25.99
C ASP A 308 -10.24 -27.34 -27.03
N THR A 309 -10.91 -26.24 -26.72
CA THR A 309 -11.08 -25.12 -27.67
C THR A 309 -10.12 -23.95 -27.44
N GLY A 310 -9.48 -23.89 -26.27
CA GLY A 310 -8.59 -22.78 -25.87
C GLY A 310 -9.32 -21.52 -25.37
N TYR A 311 -10.65 -21.53 -25.34
CA TYR A 311 -11.41 -20.41 -24.76
C TYR A 311 -11.27 -20.39 -23.24
N VAL A 312 -11.14 -19.19 -22.68
CA VAL A 312 -11.08 -18.98 -21.23
C VAL A 312 -12.23 -18.09 -20.83
N THR A 313 -13.03 -18.50 -19.84
CA THR A 313 -14.14 -17.71 -19.31
C THR A 313 -13.70 -17.03 -18.02
N PHE A 314 -13.70 -15.71 -18.02
CA PHE A 314 -13.52 -14.87 -16.84
C PHE A 314 -14.89 -14.43 -16.34
N GLN A 315 -15.18 -14.64 -15.07
CA GLN A 315 -16.43 -14.22 -14.44
C GLN A 315 -16.15 -13.50 -13.13
N GLN A 316 -16.75 -12.32 -12.94
CA GLN A 316 -16.59 -11.54 -11.71
C GLN A 316 -17.82 -11.63 -10.81
N GLU A 317 -17.57 -11.68 -9.51
CA GLU A 317 -18.58 -11.56 -8.47
C GLU A 317 -17.98 -10.97 -7.20
N LEU A 318 -18.81 -10.34 -6.38
CA LEU A 318 -18.39 -9.84 -5.07
C LEU A 318 -17.87 -11.00 -4.21
N PHE A 319 -16.62 -10.89 -3.73
CA PHE A 319 -16.07 -11.88 -2.81
C PHE A 319 -16.60 -11.65 -1.40
N ARG A 320 -16.96 -12.73 -0.71
CA ARG A 320 -17.42 -12.74 0.69
C ARG A 320 -16.81 -13.93 1.42
N ASN A 321 -16.48 -13.74 2.69
CA ASN A 321 -15.92 -14.79 3.55
C ASN A 321 -16.92 -15.90 3.92
N SER A 322 -18.21 -15.69 3.66
CA SER A 322 -19.28 -16.65 3.96
C SER A 322 -20.19 -16.82 2.73
N PRO A 323 -20.68 -18.04 2.45
CA PRO A 323 -21.56 -18.34 1.32
C PRO A 323 -22.99 -17.78 1.43
N GLU A 324 -23.26 -16.86 2.37
CA GLU A 324 -24.57 -16.20 2.48
C GLU A 324 -25.03 -15.56 1.16
N LEU A 325 -26.34 -15.64 0.90
CA LEU A 325 -26.99 -15.02 -0.26
C LEU A 325 -26.72 -13.51 -0.26
N SER A 326 -25.81 -13.08 -1.14
CA SER A 326 -25.47 -11.67 -1.27
C SER A 326 -26.69 -10.88 -1.80
N LYS A 327 -27.05 -9.80 -1.11
CA LYS A 327 -28.03 -8.81 -1.60
C LYS A 327 -27.48 -7.94 -2.73
N ASN A 328 -26.17 -8.03 -2.99
CA ASN A 328 -25.42 -7.18 -3.91
C ASN A 328 -24.91 -7.96 -5.14
N LYS A 329 -25.77 -8.80 -5.74
CA LYS A 329 -25.39 -9.61 -6.91
C LYS A 329 -25.06 -8.76 -8.14
N ASP A 330 -25.55 -7.54 -8.19
CA ASP A 330 -25.43 -6.66 -9.36
C ASP A 330 -24.15 -5.82 -9.37
N LEU A 331 -23.37 -5.77 -8.27
CA LEU A 331 -22.11 -5.02 -8.22
C LEU A 331 -21.15 -5.52 -9.31
N LYS A 332 -20.65 -4.61 -10.13
CA LYS A 332 -19.64 -4.90 -11.14
C LYS A 332 -18.50 -3.90 -11.04
N TRP A 333 -17.30 -4.40 -11.30
CA TRP A 333 -16.09 -3.61 -11.41
C TRP A 333 -15.61 -3.65 -12.85
N ARG A 334 -14.94 -2.59 -13.30
CA ARG A 334 -14.16 -2.66 -14.54
C ARG A 334 -12.77 -3.16 -14.19
N ILE A 335 -12.51 -4.43 -14.47
CA ILE A 335 -11.30 -5.11 -13.97
C ILE A 335 -10.23 -5.15 -15.06
N PRO A 336 -9.06 -4.52 -14.85
CA PRO A 336 -7.89 -4.68 -15.71
C PRO A 336 -7.24 -6.04 -15.42
N ILE A 337 -7.36 -6.98 -16.37
CA ILE A 337 -6.83 -8.33 -16.20
C ILE A 337 -5.44 -8.41 -16.85
N SER A 338 -4.43 -8.61 -16.01
CA SER A 338 -3.10 -9.07 -16.44
C SER A 338 -3.04 -10.59 -16.28
N TYR A 339 -2.35 -11.28 -17.19
CA TYR A 339 -2.12 -12.72 -17.09
C TYR A 339 -0.83 -13.15 -17.77
N THR A 340 -0.29 -14.28 -17.35
CA THR A 340 0.88 -14.95 -17.92
C THR A 340 0.72 -16.46 -17.77
N THR A 341 1.66 -17.24 -18.30
CA THR A 341 1.78 -18.67 -17.98
C THR A 341 3.07 -18.91 -17.20
N MET A 342 3.04 -19.88 -16.28
CA MET A 342 4.16 -20.08 -15.34
C MET A 342 5.46 -20.59 -15.98
N ASP A 343 5.41 -21.06 -17.22
CA ASP A 343 6.57 -21.45 -18.02
C ASP A 343 7.28 -20.24 -18.66
N VAL A 344 6.64 -19.07 -18.71
CA VAL A 344 7.30 -17.83 -19.14
C VAL A 344 8.26 -17.38 -18.05
N PRO A 345 9.54 -17.07 -18.36
CA PRO A 345 10.48 -16.56 -17.37
C PRO A 345 9.95 -15.30 -16.67
N THR A 346 10.07 -15.23 -15.33
CA THR A 346 9.54 -14.13 -14.51
C THR A 346 9.97 -12.74 -15.00
N GLY A 347 11.20 -12.59 -15.50
CA GLY A 347 11.71 -11.32 -16.03
C GLY A 347 10.98 -10.79 -17.27
N ASN A 348 10.20 -11.64 -17.95
CA ASN A 348 9.39 -11.28 -19.12
C ASN A 348 7.92 -11.06 -18.77
N TRP A 349 7.56 -11.14 -17.49
CA TRP A 349 6.19 -10.90 -17.07
C TRP A 349 5.83 -9.42 -17.19
N SER A 350 4.57 -9.16 -17.47
CA SER A 350 4.03 -7.81 -17.55
C SER A 350 2.79 -7.70 -16.68
N THR A 351 2.76 -6.66 -15.88
CA THR A 351 1.61 -6.27 -15.06
C THR A 351 0.60 -5.43 -15.83
N LYS A 352 0.95 -5.00 -17.06
CA LYS A 352 0.02 -4.26 -17.92
C LYS A 352 -1.21 -5.12 -18.26
N PRO A 353 -2.42 -4.54 -18.28
CA PRO A 353 -3.63 -5.29 -18.59
C PRO A 353 -3.60 -5.80 -20.04
N LYS A 354 -3.96 -7.06 -20.23
CA LYS A 354 -4.10 -7.69 -21.55
C LYS A 354 -5.55 -7.74 -22.02
N LEU A 355 -6.50 -7.66 -21.09
CA LEU A 355 -7.93 -7.65 -21.37
C LEU A 355 -8.71 -6.90 -20.28
N TRP A 356 -9.95 -6.53 -20.59
CA TRP A 356 -10.85 -5.81 -19.70
C TRP A 356 -12.11 -6.63 -19.42
N LEU A 357 -12.36 -6.92 -18.14
CA LEU A 357 -13.62 -7.52 -17.68
C LEU A 357 -14.54 -6.41 -17.19
N ASN A 358 -15.30 -5.82 -18.12
CA ASN A 358 -16.23 -4.71 -17.84
C ASN A 358 -17.64 -5.19 -17.46
N GLU A 359 -18.03 -6.35 -17.99
CA GLU A 359 -19.29 -7.01 -17.68
C GLU A 359 -19.04 -8.20 -16.74
N LYS A 360 -20.12 -8.87 -16.33
CA LYS A 360 -20.05 -10.01 -15.40
C LYS A 360 -19.22 -11.17 -15.94
N THR A 361 -19.20 -11.35 -17.26
CA THR A 361 -18.51 -12.46 -17.92
C THR A 361 -17.83 -11.98 -19.19
N LEU A 362 -16.65 -12.53 -19.48
CA LEU A 362 -15.92 -12.38 -20.73
C LEU A 362 -15.33 -13.73 -21.12
N ARG A 363 -15.44 -14.13 -22.39
CA ARG A 363 -14.90 -15.42 -22.89
C ARG A 363 -13.98 -15.23 -24.10
N PRO A 364 -12.73 -14.79 -23.93
CA PRO A 364 -11.76 -14.69 -25.02
C PRO A 364 -11.13 -16.05 -25.36
N LEU A 365 -10.58 -16.14 -26.58
CA LEU A 365 -9.59 -17.14 -26.94
C LEU A 365 -8.21 -16.65 -26.47
N LEU A 366 -7.51 -17.44 -25.66
CA LEU A 366 -6.16 -17.08 -25.18
C LEU A 366 -5.11 -18.02 -25.79
N PRO A 367 -3.89 -17.53 -26.07
CA PRO A 367 -2.78 -18.35 -26.57
C PRO A 367 -2.12 -19.13 -25.42
N VAL A 368 -2.88 -20.03 -24.78
CA VAL A 368 -2.44 -20.82 -23.62
C VAL A 368 -2.71 -22.30 -23.87
N ASN A 369 -1.65 -23.09 -23.92
CA ASN A 369 -1.71 -24.53 -24.14
C ASN A 369 -2.31 -25.27 -22.94
N GLN A 370 -2.84 -26.47 -23.19
CA GLN A 370 -3.54 -27.26 -22.18
C GLN A 370 -2.69 -27.69 -20.98
N THR A 371 -1.37 -27.69 -21.14
CA THR A 371 -0.39 -28.08 -20.11
C THR A 371 0.23 -26.88 -19.38
N GLN A 372 -0.01 -25.66 -19.87
CA GLN A 372 0.53 -24.45 -19.25
C GLN A 372 -0.37 -24.01 -18.10
N ALA A 373 0.25 -23.70 -16.95
CA ALA A 373 -0.45 -23.12 -15.82
C ALA A 373 -0.74 -21.63 -16.09
N LEU A 374 -2.01 -21.27 -16.22
CA LEU A 374 -2.43 -19.87 -16.41
C LEU A 374 -2.41 -19.16 -15.05
N TYR A 375 -1.71 -18.04 -14.99
CA TYR A 375 -1.65 -17.17 -13.82
C TYR A 375 -2.22 -15.80 -14.15
N VAL A 376 -3.22 -15.38 -13.39
CA VAL A 376 -3.94 -14.12 -13.55
C VAL A 376 -3.65 -13.22 -12.36
N ASN A 377 -3.68 -11.90 -12.61
CA ASN A 377 -3.29 -10.86 -11.66
C ASN A 377 -1.78 -10.90 -11.36
N VAL A 378 -0.97 -10.71 -12.40
CA VAL A 378 0.50 -10.73 -12.32
C VAL A 378 0.99 -9.78 -11.22
N ASP A 379 1.90 -10.26 -10.38
CA ASP A 379 2.43 -9.58 -9.18
C ASP A 379 1.37 -9.03 -8.21
N ALA A 380 0.17 -9.62 -8.21
CA ALA A 380 -0.93 -9.20 -7.36
C ALA A 380 -1.20 -7.68 -7.45
N ILE A 381 -1.09 -7.08 -8.64
CA ILE A 381 -1.32 -5.63 -8.79
C ILE A 381 -2.79 -5.25 -8.61
N GLY A 382 -3.68 -6.08 -9.15
CA GLY A 382 -5.11 -5.89 -9.05
C GLY A 382 -5.64 -6.08 -7.63
N TYR A 383 -6.63 -5.27 -7.28
CA TYR A 383 -7.36 -5.35 -6.00
C TYR A 383 -8.50 -6.39 -6.08
N TYR A 384 -8.16 -7.62 -6.43
CA TYR A 384 -9.12 -8.73 -6.55
C TYR A 384 -8.44 -10.07 -6.30
N ARG A 385 -9.25 -11.06 -5.91
CA ARG A 385 -8.82 -12.47 -5.79
C ARG A 385 -9.06 -13.21 -7.09
N VAL A 386 -8.30 -14.28 -7.34
CA VAL A 386 -8.51 -15.15 -8.49
C VAL A 386 -8.84 -16.56 -8.05
N ASN A 387 -9.89 -17.13 -8.64
CA ASN A 387 -10.19 -18.55 -8.54
C ASN A 387 -10.06 -19.20 -9.92
N TYR A 388 -9.61 -20.45 -9.97
CA TYR A 388 -9.43 -21.18 -11.21
C TYR A 388 -10.24 -22.48 -11.22
N ASP A 389 -10.46 -23.05 -12.41
CA ASP A 389 -10.91 -24.43 -12.53
C ASP A 389 -9.90 -25.41 -11.91
N GLN A 390 -10.38 -26.61 -11.57
CA GLN A 390 -9.60 -27.64 -10.87
C GLN A 390 -8.29 -27.97 -11.61
N ARG A 391 -8.34 -28.14 -12.93
CA ARG A 391 -7.17 -28.55 -13.71
C ARG A 391 -6.11 -27.44 -13.69
N ASN A 392 -6.50 -26.17 -13.72
CA ASN A 392 -5.53 -25.08 -13.63
C ASN A 392 -4.93 -24.95 -12.22
N TRP A 393 -5.69 -25.20 -11.14
CA TRP A 393 -5.13 -25.29 -9.79
C TRP A 393 -4.08 -26.40 -9.66
N GLU A 394 -4.32 -27.56 -10.28
CA GLU A 394 -3.36 -28.67 -10.33
C GLU A 394 -2.08 -28.28 -11.09
N LEU A 395 -2.22 -27.58 -12.23
CA LEU A 395 -1.08 -27.07 -13.00
C LEU A 395 -0.28 -26.01 -12.21
N LEU A 396 -0.94 -25.14 -11.45
CA LEU A 396 -0.29 -24.15 -10.59
C LEU A 396 0.48 -24.80 -9.44
N ASN A 397 -0.09 -25.82 -8.81
CA ASN A 397 0.60 -26.63 -7.79
C ASN A 397 1.89 -27.25 -8.37
N ALA A 398 1.79 -27.94 -9.51
CA ALA A 398 2.93 -28.57 -10.15
C ALA A 398 4.01 -27.54 -10.55
N ALA A 399 3.60 -26.35 -11.02
CA ALA A 399 4.54 -25.28 -11.36
C ALA A 399 5.31 -24.79 -10.12
N LEU A 400 4.65 -24.61 -8.98
CA LEU A 400 5.31 -24.20 -7.73
C LEU A 400 6.28 -25.27 -7.20
N GLU A 401 5.88 -26.54 -7.25
CA GLU A 401 6.74 -27.67 -6.83
C GLU A 401 8.01 -27.78 -7.71
N SER A 402 7.89 -27.49 -9.00
CA SER A 402 9.03 -27.52 -9.93
C SER A 402 10.07 -26.40 -9.69
N LYS A 403 9.79 -25.45 -8.79
CA LYS A 403 10.63 -24.27 -8.48
C LYS A 403 10.98 -23.41 -9.70
N THR A 404 10.20 -23.51 -10.77
CA THR A 404 10.33 -22.66 -11.95
C THR A 404 9.92 -21.21 -11.66
N ILE A 405 9.16 -20.99 -10.59
CA ILE A 405 8.64 -19.68 -10.17
C ILE A 405 9.55 -19.06 -9.10
N SER A 406 10.18 -17.95 -9.45
CA SER A 406 11.02 -17.19 -8.51
C SER A 406 10.26 -16.11 -7.72
N SER A 407 9.14 -15.59 -8.25
CA SER A 407 8.42 -14.45 -7.66
C SER A 407 7.81 -14.77 -6.29
N PRO A 408 8.27 -14.13 -5.19
CA PRO A 408 7.67 -14.30 -3.85
C PRO A 408 6.21 -13.85 -3.77
N ILE A 409 5.88 -12.76 -4.45
CA ILE A 409 4.52 -12.21 -4.48
C ILE A 409 3.55 -13.21 -5.10
N THR A 410 3.96 -13.91 -6.15
CA THR A 410 3.11 -14.90 -6.83
C THR A 410 2.81 -16.10 -5.94
N LYS A 411 3.83 -16.63 -5.25
CA LYS A 411 3.66 -17.68 -4.25
C LYS A 411 2.69 -17.23 -3.14
N ALA A 412 2.91 -16.04 -2.59
CA ALA A 412 2.06 -15.47 -1.56
C ALA A 412 0.61 -15.29 -2.03
N GLN A 413 0.39 -14.75 -3.23
CA GLN A 413 -0.95 -14.54 -3.76
C GLN A 413 -1.70 -15.85 -3.97
N LEU A 414 -1.06 -16.86 -4.58
CA LEU A 414 -1.71 -18.15 -4.81
C LEU A 414 -2.10 -18.81 -3.49
N ILE A 415 -1.22 -18.78 -2.49
CA ILE A 415 -1.52 -19.26 -1.14
C ILE A 415 -2.68 -18.47 -0.53
N ASP A 416 -2.62 -17.14 -0.51
CA ASP A 416 -3.65 -16.32 0.11
C ASP A 416 -5.02 -16.49 -0.56
N ASP A 417 -5.08 -16.47 -1.89
CA ASP A 417 -6.30 -16.69 -2.66
C ASP A 417 -6.87 -18.07 -2.37
N ALA A 418 -6.07 -19.13 -2.47
CA ALA A 418 -6.54 -20.51 -2.26
C ALA A 418 -7.09 -20.73 -0.84
N PHE A 419 -6.41 -20.23 0.20
CA PHE A 419 -6.88 -20.38 1.58
C PHE A 419 -8.18 -19.61 1.84
N ASN A 420 -8.31 -18.38 1.32
CA ASN A 420 -9.52 -17.60 1.51
C ASN A 420 -10.70 -18.13 0.66
N LEU A 421 -10.43 -18.65 -0.53
CA LEU A 421 -11.43 -19.37 -1.34
C LEU A 421 -11.89 -20.65 -0.64
N ALA A 422 -10.97 -21.42 -0.06
CA ALA A 422 -11.31 -22.64 0.67
C ALA A 422 -12.13 -22.33 1.93
N LYS A 423 -11.74 -21.30 2.67
CA LYS A 423 -12.51 -20.80 3.82
C LYS A 423 -13.93 -20.39 3.44
N ALA A 424 -14.11 -19.78 2.26
CA ALA A 424 -15.42 -19.39 1.73
C ALA A 424 -16.21 -20.56 1.09
N GLY A 425 -15.67 -21.79 1.10
CA GLY A 425 -16.31 -22.97 0.51
C GLY A 425 -16.27 -23.01 -1.02
N ARG A 426 -15.37 -22.26 -1.65
CA ARG A 426 -15.23 -22.11 -3.12
C ARG A 426 -14.08 -22.92 -3.71
N LEU A 427 -13.24 -23.50 -2.87
CA LEU A 427 -12.11 -24.35 -3.24
C LEU A 427 -11.93 -25.46 -2.18
N ASN A 428 -11.47 -26.64 -2.58
CA ASN A 428 -11.10 -27.65 -1.60
C ASN A 428 -9.78 -27.27 -0.90
N TYR A 429 -9.70 -27.41 0.42
CA TYR A 429 -8.47 -27.17 1.18
C TYR A 429 -7.27 -28.00 0.70
N SER A 430 -7.48 -29.14 0.03
CA SER A 430 -6.40 -29.92 -0.57
C SER A 430 -5.54 -29.12 -1.55
N TYR A 431 -6.13 -28.22 -2.35
CA TYR A 431 -5.37 -27.36 -3.26
C TYR A 431 -4.57 -26.31 -2.49
N ALA A 432 -5.18 -25.67 -1.49
CA ALA A 432 -4.52 -24.67 -0.66
C ALA A 432 -3.32 -25.26 0.11
N LEU A 433 -3.49 -26.44 0.71
CA LEU A 433 -2.42 -27.18 1.39
C LEU A 433 -1.37 -27.75 0.42
N GLY A 434 -1.76 -28.04 -0.82
CA GLY A 434 -0.84 -28.41 -1.89
C GLY A 434 0.13 -27.27 -2.21
N LEU A 435 -0.38 -26.04 -2.37
CA LEU A 435 0.46 -24.88 -2.72
C LEU A 435 1.56 -24.59 -1.69
N THR A 436 1.33 -24.87 -0.40
CA THR A 436 2.32 -24.58 0.65
C THR A 436 3.48 -25.58 0.67
N THR A 437 3.44 -26.68 -0.09
CA THR A 437 4.60 -27.59 -0.20
C THR A 437 5.81 -26.90 -0.82
N CYS A 438 5.61 -25.79 -1.55
CA CYS A 438 6.68 -25.00 -2.16
C CYS A 438 7.71 -24.47 -1.16
N VAL A 439 7.39 -24.40 0.15
CA VAL A 439 8.30 -23.92 1.19
C VAL A 439 9.19 -25.00 1.81
N ILE A 440 8.84 -26.28 1.64
CA ILE A 440 9.50 -27.43 2.31
C ILE A 440 11.00 -27.46 2.02
N ASP A 441 11.38 -27.14 0.78
CA ASP A 441 12.76 -27.23 0.32
C ASP A 441 13.57 -25.93 0.48
N GLY A 442 13.14 -25.02 1.35
CA GLY A 442 13.93 -23.86 1.75
C GLY A 442 13.51 -22.60 1.01
N GLU A 443 12.35 -22.08 1.40
CA GLU A 443 11.87 -20.74 1.10
C GLU A 443 12.42 -19.74 2.13
N ASP A 444 12.98 -18.62 1.67
CA ASP A 444 13.51 -17.56 2.55
C ASP A 444 12.70 -16.25 2.44
N SER A 445 11.70 -16.20 1.54
CA SER A 445 10.92 -14.98 1.31
C SER A 445 9.99 -14.67 2.47
N LYS A 446 10.15 -13.46 3.03
CA LYS A 446 9.34 -12.97 4.16
C LYS A 446 7.84 -12.97 3.85
N ILE A 447 7.43 -12.40 2.71
CA ILE A 447 6.01 -12.31 2.32
C ILE A 447 5.34 -13.68 2.22
N VAL A 448 6.04 -14.70 1.72
CA VAL A 448 5.51 -16.06 1.57
C VAL A 448 5.25 -16.66 2.96
N TRP A 449 6.24 -16.58 3.86
CA TRP A 449 6.10 -17.11 5.22
C TRP A 449 5.04 -16.40 6.04
N GLU A 450 5.00 -15.06 6.03
CA GLU A 450 3.97 -14.31 6.76
C GLU A 450 2.57 -14.66 6.24
N THR A 451 2.37 -14.69 4.92
CA THR A 451 1.09 -15.02 4.30
C THR A 451 0.65 -16.46 4.63
N LEU A 452 1.57 -17.41 4.55
CA LEU A 452 1.32 -18.81 4.89
C LEU A 452 0.93 -18.95 6.36
N LEU A 453 1.72 -18.38 7.28
CA LEU A 453 1.47 -18.51 8.72
C LEU A 453 0.16 -17.85 9.15
N ASP A 454 -0.16 -16.69 8.59
CA ASP A 454 -1.43 -15.99 8.86
C ASP A 454 -2.64 -16.82 8.43
N ASN A 455 -2.57 -17.48 7.26
CA ASN A 455 -3.65 -18.33 6.77
C ASN A 455 -3.73 -19.67 7.54
N ILE A 456 -2.59 -20.25 7.90
CA ILE A 456 -2.51 -21.48 8.69
C ILE A 456 -3.01 -21.26 10.12
N TYR A 457 -2.82 -20.08 10.70
CA TYR A 457 -3.31 -19.75 12.05
C TYR A 457 -4.83 -19.96 12.19
N TYR A 458 -5.60 -19.66 11.14
CA TYR A 458 -7.03 -19.94 11.12
C TYR A 458 -7.33 -21.45 11.21
N LEU A 459 -6.62 -22.29 10.44
CA LEU A 459 -6.77 -23.74 10.51
C LEU A 459 -6.35 -24.28 11.87
N MET A 460 -5.20 -23.84 12.39
CA MET A 460 -4.71 -24.20 13.72
C MET A 460 -5.78 -23.94 14.78
N SER A 461 -6.37 -22.74 14.77
CA SER A 461 -7.37 -22.33 15.76
C SER A 461 -8.62 -23.20 15.72
N ASN A 462 -9.09 -23.57 14.53
CA ASN A 462 -10.30 -24.41 14.37
C ASN A 462 -10.02 -25.90 14.61
N LEU A 463 -8.84 -26.40 14.26
CA LEU A 463 -8.48 -27.81 14.42
C LEU A 463 -8.06 -28.17 15.84
N ARG A 464 -7.64 -27.19 16.67
CA ARG A 464 -7.08 -27.40 18.01
C ARG A 464 -7.95 -28.27 18.93
N ALA A 465 -9.26 -28.20 18.77
CA ALA A 465 -10.22 -28.98 19.57
C ALA A 465 -10.65 -30.31 18.90
N THR A 466 -9.98 -30.73 17.83
CA THR A 466 -10.36 -31.91 17.02
C THR A 466 -9.24 -32.96 17.02
N SER A 467 -9.57 -34.22 16.72
CA SER A 467 -8.57 -35.28 16.52
C SER A 467 -7.64 -35.03 15.33
N GLY A 468 -8.08 -34.19 14.38
CA GLY A 468 -7.28 -33.76 13.22
C GLY A 468 -6.05 -32.92 13.59
N TYR A 469 -6.00 -32.37 14.81
CA TYR A 469 -4.91 -31.48 15.22
C TYR A 469 -3.53 -32.16 15.19
N ILE A 470 -3.45 -33.46 15.51
CA ILE A 470 -2.17 -34.19 15.51
C ILE A 470 -1.59 -34.25 14.10
N TYR A 471 -2.42 -34.60 13.10
CA TYR A 471 -2.00 -34.61 11.70
C TYR A 471 -1.59 -33.22 11.20
N PHE A 472 -2.31 -32.19 11.63
CA PHE A 472 -1.96 -30.80 11.34
C PHE A 472 -0.60 -30.42 11.95
N GLN A 473 -0.31 -30.82 13.19
CA GLN A 473 1.00 -30.57 13.82
C GLN A 473 2.13 -31.27 13.05
N ASP A 474 1.93 -32.52 12.62
CA ASP A 474 2.94 -33.26 11.86
C ASP A 474 3.18 -32.62 10.48
N TYR A 475 2.12 -32.17 9.82
CA TYR A 475 2.23 -31.38 8.60
C TYR A 475 3.01 -30.08 8.81
N MET A 476 2.73 -29.33 9.88
CA MET A 476 3.45 -28.09 10.20
C MET A 476 4.93 -28.33 10.51
N LYS A 477 5.28 -29.42 11.21
CA LYS A 477 6.69 -29.80 11.41
C LYS A 477 7.38 -30.03 10.07
N LEU A 478 6.70 -30.63 9.10
CA LEU A 478 7.24 -30.90 7.77
C LEU A 478 7.54 -29.60 7.02
N LEU A 479 6.62 -28.63 7.03
CA LEU A 479 6.84 -27.32 6.42
C LEU A 479 7.97 -26.53 7.09
N LEU A 480 8.02 -26.52 8.43
CA LEU A 480 8.92 -25.64 9.19
C LEU A 480 10.33 -26.19 9.39
N LYS A 481 10.53 -27.51 9.24
CA LYS A 481 11.78 -28.20 9.61
C LYS A 481 13.02 -27.50 9.08
N LYS A 482 13.11 -27.32 7.75
CA LYS A 482 14.30 -26.75 7.11
C LYS A 482 14.51 -25.27 7.46
N GLN A 483 13.43 -24.52 7.67
CA GLN A 483 13.55 -23.12 8.04
C GLN A 483 14.05 -22.97 9.47
N LEU A 484 13.51 -23.75 10.42
CA LEU A 484 13.95 -23.72 11.81
C LEU A 484 15.42 -24.13 11.99
N GLU A 485 15.96 -24.99 11.11
CA GLU A 485 17.39 -25.31 11.07
C GLU A 485 18.27 -24.11 10.67
N LYS A 486 17.73 -23.14 9.92
CA LYS A 486 18.44 -21.93 9.49
C LYS A 486 18.28 -20.75 10.44
N VAL A 487 17.15 -20.66 11.18
CA VAL A 487 16.87 -19.49 12.03
C VAL A 487 17.88 -19.42 13.18
N ASN A 488 18.81 -18.48 13.08
CA ASN A 488 19.64 -18.04 14.19
C ASN A 488 18.89 -16.93 14.93
N TYR A 489 18.56 -17.14 16.21
CA TYR A 489 17.85 -16.16 17.05
C TYR A 489 18.69 -14.91 17.38
N GLY A 490 19.89 -14.77 16.79
CA GLY A 490 20.81 -13.67 17.05
C GLY A 490 21.36 -13.69 18.48
N LEU A 491 21.20 -14.82 19.18
CA LEU A 491 21.63 -15.03 20.57
C LEU A 491 23.14 -15.34 20.68
N ASP A 492 23.81 -15.57 19.56
CA ASP A 492 25.23 -15.95 19.52
C ASP A 492 26.18 -14.78 19.83
N LYS A 493 25.68 -13.55 19.96
CA LYS A 493 26.46 -12.37 20.32
C LYS A 493 25.78 -11.61 21.46
N PRO A 494 26.36 -11.55 22.68
CA PRO A 494 25.83 -10.71 23.74
C PRO A 494 25.84 -9.24 23.30
N LYS A 495 24.80 -8.48 23.70
CA LYS A 495 24.77 -7.02 23.54
C LYS A 495 25.89 -6.43 24.42
N ASN A 496 26.89 -5.79 23.79
CA ASN A 496 27.93 -5.03 24.47
C ASN A 496 27.42 -3.68 24.97
#